data_AF-K1T6Q2-F1
#
_entry.id   AF-K1T6Q2-F1
#
_cell.length_a   1.000
_cell.length_b   1.000
_cell.length_c   1.000
_cell.angle_alpha   90.00
_cell.angle_beta   90.00
_cell.angle_gamma   90.00
#
_symmetry.space_group_name_H-M   'P 1'
#
loop_
_entity.id
_entity.type
_entity.pdbx_description
1 polymer ?
#
loop_
_entity_poly.entity_id
_entity_poly.type
_entity_poly.pdbx_seq_one_letter_code
_entity_poly.pdbx_strand_id
1 'polypeptide(L)'
;IMFMLFAVVFGLIQKKFNFSGWKEAVLGIVFIVLSFAVGMKFPLIFDKATWSYITFVYIFFAAVLPMWLLKQPRDYMTTFMFICMIAGAVVGLLVAHPTMNLPVFTGFNNEKLGTMFPILFVTVACGAVSGFHSLVSSGTSSKTVESEKDMLKVGYGAMVLESLLAVLALCVAGAAAAA
;
A
#
# COMPACT_ATOMS: atom_id res chain seq x y z
N ILE A 1 12.05 -4.31 -2.35
CA ILE A 1 12.32 -5.67 -1.82
C ILE A 1 12.93 -5.68 -0.41
N MET A 2 13.82 -4.75 -0.05
CA MET A 2 14.39 -4.65 1.31
C MET A 2 13.31 -4.58 2.40
N PHE A 3 12.27 -3.75 2.23
CA PHE A 3 11.12 -3.70 3.14
C PHE A 3 10.48 -5.07 3.41
N MET A 4 10.33 -5.90 2.36
CA MET A 4 9.75 -7.24 2.48
C MET A 4 10.64 -8.18 3.29
N LEU A 5 11.97 -8.11 3.09
CA LEU A 5 12.92 -8.91 3.86
C LEU A 5 12.86 -8.54 5.34
N PHE A 6 12.86 -7.23 5.64
CA PHE A 6 12.72 -6.73 7.01
C PHE A 6 11.38 -7.13 7.65
N ALA A 7 10.29 -7.14 6.89
CA ALA A 7 8.99 -7.62 7.36
C ALA A 7 9.03 -9.11 7.74
N VAL A 8 9.70 -9.96 6.96
CA VAL A 8 9.87 -11.38 7.31
C VAL A 8 10.70 -11.55 8.57
N VAL A 9 11.80 -10.80 8.71
CA VAL A 9 12.64 -10.83 9.93
C VAL A 9 11.84 -10.36 11.14
N PHE A 10 11.07 -9.28 11.00
CA PHE A 10 10.17 -8.78 12.04
C PHE A 10 9.15 -9.86 12.45
N GLY A 11 8.51 -10.53 11.49
CA GLY A 11 7.58 -11.64 11.75
C GLY A 11 8.22 -12.82 12.49
N LEU A 12 9.45 -13.19 12.14
CA LEU A 12 10.21 -14.25 12.83
C LEU A 12 10.56 -13.86 14.28
N ILE A 13 10.99 -12.62 14.50
CA ILE A 13 11.28 -12.09 15.84
C ILE A 13 9.99 -12.06 16.66
N GLN A 14 8.90 -11.59 16.07
CA GLN A 14 7.61 -11.49 16.73
C GLN A 14 7.07 -12.85 17.16
N LYS A 15 7.21 -13.87 16.30
CA LYS A 15 6.84 -15.26 16.65
C LYS A 15 7.71 -15.83 17.78
N LYS A 16 8.98 -15.47 17.85
CA LYS A 16 9.92 -15.99 18.87
C LYS A 16 9.74 -15.32 20.24
N PHE A 17 9.48 -14.03 20.26
CA PHE A 17 9.50 -13.23 21.49
C PHE A 17 8.10 -12.76 21.95
N ASN A 18 7.06 -12.93 21.13
CA ASN A 18 5.67 -12.57 21.43
C ASN A 18 5.54 -11.15 22.03
N PHE A 19 6.17 -10.15 21.41
CA PHE A 19 6.02 -8.78 21.88
C PHE A 19 4.56 -8.34 21.72
N SER A 20 4.08 -7.49 22.61
CA SER A 20 2.71 -6.97 22.54
C SER A 20 2.67 -5.47 22.84
N GLY A 21 1.66 -4.81 22.28
CA GLY A 21 1.39 -3.39 22.49
C GLY A 21 2.50 -2.47 21.97
N TRP A 22 2.96 -1.55 22.80
CA TRP A 22 3.89 -0.49 22.39
C TRP A 22 5.25 -1.00 21.94
N LYS A 23 5.72 -2.15 22.49
CA LYS A 23 7.02 -2.73 22.13
C LYS A 23 7.04 -3.21 20.68
N GLU A 24 5.93 -3.83 20.25
CA GLU A 24 5.74 -4.27 18.88
C GLU A 24 5.72 -3.08 17.92
N ALA A 25 5.02 -2.00 18.28
CA ALA A 25 4.95 -0.78 17.47
C ALA A 25 6.32 -0.12 17.29
N VAL A 26 7.08 0.06 18.39
CA VAL A 26 8.43 0.64 18.34
C VAL A 26 9.36 -0.22 17.49
N LEU A 27 9.32 -1.54 17.67
CA LEU A 27 10.11 -2.47 16.87
C LEU A 27 9.73 -2.38 15.38
N GLY A 28 8.44 -2.34 15.06
CA GLY A 28 7.95 -2.16 13.70
C GLY A 28 8.49 -0.88 13.05
N ILE A 29 8.41 0.26 13.76
CA ILE A 29 8.93 1.54 13.27
C ILE A 29 10.44 1.50 13.04
N VAL A 30 11.20 0.91 13.97
CA VAL A 30 12.65 0.72 13.81
C VAL A 30 12.96 -0.10 12.55
N PHE A 31 12.22 -1.19 12.32
CA PHE A 31 12.40 -2.03 11.14
C PHE A 31 12.04 -1.31 9.83
N ILE A 32 11.02 -0.45 9.84
CA ILE A 32 10.69 0.41 8.69
C ILE A 32 11.87 1.32 8.37
N VAL A 33 12.38 2.07 9.35
CA VAL A 33 13.49 3.01 9.17
C VAL A 33 14.76 2.29 8.71
N LEU A 34 15.09 1.15 9.32
CA LEU A 34 16.24 0.34 8.92
C LEU A 34 16.10 -0.18 7.50
N SER A 35 14.90 -0.60 7.08
CA SER A 35 14.67 -1.10 5.72
C SER A 35 14.94 -0.02 4.66
N PHE A 36 14.59 1.24 4.95
CA PHE A 36 14.89 2.37 4.09
C PHE A 36 16.36 2.76 4.13
N ALA A 37 16.96 2.85 5.32
CA ALA A 37 18.38 3.17 5.48
C ALA A 37 19.29 2.19 4.73
N VAL A 38 19.02 0.88 4.87
CA VAL A 38 19.75 -0.16 4.14
C VAL A 38 19.45 -0.09 2.65
N GLY A 39 18.20 0.09 2.26
CA GLY A 39 17.81 0.22 0.84
C GLY A 39 18.47 1.40 0.14
N MET A 40 18.64 2.53 0.82
CA MET A 40 19.35 3.71 0.28
C MET A 40 20.86 3.52 0.22
N LYS A 41 21.45 2.75 1.15
CA LYS A 41 22.90 2.45 1.15
C LYS A 41 23.27 1.39 0.13
N PHE A 42 22.38 0.44 -0.14
CA PHE A 42 22.58 -0.64 -1.10
C PHE A 42 21.48 -0.63 -2.17
N PRO A 43 21.50 0.34 -3.09
CA PRO A 43 20.48 0.43 -4.13
C PRO A 43 20.63 -0.74 -5.11
N LEU A 44 19.57 -1.53 -5.24
CA LEU A 44 19.48 -2.59 -6.24
C LEU A 44 18.97 -2.00 -7.55
N ILE A 45 19.85 -1.82 -8.52
CA ILE A 45 19.52 -1.28 -9.84
C ILE A 45 19.54 -2.43 -10.83
N PHE A 46 18.35 -2.84 -11.27
CA PHE A 46 18.15 -3.88 -12.27
C PHE A 46 17.22 -3.37 -13.37
N ASP A 47 17.27 -4.03 -14.52
CA ASP A 47 16.38 -3.75 -15.64
C ASP A 47 14.94 -4.24 -15.38
N LYS A 48 14.02 -3.80 -16.23
CA LYS A 48 12.59 -4.11 -16.10
C LYS A 48 12.33 -5.62 -16.08
N ALA A 49 12.98 -6.41 -16.93
CA ALA A 49 12.71 -7.83 -17.04
C ALA A 49 13.12 -8.55 -15.75
N THR A 50 14.31 -8.23 -15.23
CA THR A 50 14.79 -8.76 -13.94
C THR A 50 13.82 -8.41 -12.79
N TRP A 51 13.35 -7.16 -12.71
CA TRP A 51 12.35 -6.77 -11.70
C TRP A 51 11.01 -7.51 -11.85
N SER A 52 10.55 -7.75 -13.08
CA SER A 52 9.35 -8.55 -13.32
C SER A 52 9.52 -9.98 -12.79
N TYR A 53 10.63 -10.66 -13.11
CA TYR A 53 10.90 -12.00 -12.59
C TYR A 53 10.99 -12.05 -11.07
N ILE A 54 11.71 -11.11 -10.45
CA ILE A 54 11.80 -10.99 -8.98
C ILE A 54 10.41 -10.85 -8.37
N THR A 55 9.55 -10.02 -8.97
CA THR A 55 8.19 -9.77 -8.47
C THR A 55 7.32 -11.02 -8.61
N PHE A 56 7.39 -11.76 -9.71
CA PHE A 56 6.65 -13.01 -9.88
C PHE A 56 7.04 -14.07 -8.86
N VAL A 57 8.34 -14.26 -8.65
CA VAL A 57 8.86 -15.18 -7.63
C VAL A 57 8.37 -14.78 -6.24
N TYR A 58 8.43 -13.48 -5.92
CA TYR A 58 7.92 -12.95 -4.67
C TYR A 58 6.41 -13.20 -4.50
N ILE A 59 5.59 -12.96 -5.53
CA ILE A 59 4.14 -13.19 -5.47
C ILE A 59 3.83 -14.67 -5.23
N PHE A 60 4.55 -15.58 -5.88
CA PHE A 60 4.43 -17.02 -5.63
C PHE A 60 4.68 -17.35 -4.16
N PHE A 61 5.80 -16.89 -3.58
CA PHE A 61 6.08 -17.10 -2.17
C PHE A 61 5.05 -16.43 -1.26
N ALA A 62 4.61 -15.22 -1.56
CA ALA A 62 3.59 -14.53 -0.79
C ALA A 62 2.24 -15.26 -0.78
N ALA A 63 1.92 -16.03 -1.83
CA ALA A 63 0.71 -16.83 -1.93
C ALA A 63 0.80 -18.17 -1.17
N VAL A 64 1.99 -18.78 -1.11
CA VAL A 64 2.20 -20.12 -0.51
C VAL A 64 2.64 -20.06 0.95
N LEU A 65 3.37 -19.02 1.35
CA LEU A 65 3.90 -18.89 2.71
C LEU A 65 2.79 -18.58 3.73
N PRO A 66 2.96 -19.01 4.99
CA PRO A 66 1.94 -18.78 6.01
C PRO A 66 1.80 -17.29 6.34
N MET A 67 0.57 -16.88 6.65
CA MET A 67 0.19 -15.47 6.87
C MET A 67 1.05 -14.77 7.93
N TRP A 68 1.40 -15.45 9.01
CA TRP A 68 2.21 -14.90 10.12
C TRP A 68 3.66 -14.57 9.71
N LEU A 69 4.19 -15.19 8.66
CA LEU A 69 5.60 -15.05 8.28
C LEU A 69 5.85 -13.81 7.42
N LEU A 70 4.95 -13.52 6.49
CA LEU A 70 5.17 -12.48 5.48
C LEU A 70 4.05 -11.45 5.47
N LYS A 71 2.80 -11.92 5.35
CA LYS A 71 1.65 -11.04 5.11
C LYS A 71 1.32 -10.16 6.33
N GLN A 72 1.03 -10.78 7.47
CA GLN A 72 0.70 -10.08 8.71
C GLN A 72 1.79 -9.11 9.18
N PRO A 73 3.08 -9.48 9.26
CA PRO A 73 4.12 -8.55 9.72
C PRO A 73 4.34 -7.40 8.73
N ARG A 74 4.26 -7.66 7.41
CA ARG A 74 4.32 -6.62 6.39
C ARG A 74 3.15 -5.65 6.53
N ASP A 75 1.93 -6.16 6.68
CA ASP A 75 0.73 -5.35 6.76
C ASP A 75 0.78 -4.47 8.02
N TYR A 76 1.21 -5.02 9.16
CA TYR A 76 1.43 -4.26 10.39
C TYR A 76 2.42 -3.10 10.21
N MET A 77 3.60 -3.37 9.62
CA MET A 77 4.59 -2.32 9.34
C MET A 77 4.03 -1.27 8.36
N THR A 78 3.30 -1.71 7.33
CA THR A 78 2.71 -0.82 6.33
C THR A 78 1.64 0.09 6.92
N THR A 79 0.91 -0.34 7.94
CA THR A 79 -0.09 0.49 8.62
C THR A 79 0.51 1.80 9.15
N PHE A 80 1.68 1.75 9.81
CA PHE A 80 2.34 2.98 10.28
C PHE A 80 2.74 3.89 9.13
N MET A 81 3.30 3.31 8.06
CA MET A 81 3.66 4.07 6.86
C MET A 81 2.43 4.73 6.22
N PHE A 82 1.32 4.02 6.15
CA PHE A 82 0.07 4.50 5.56
C PHE A 82 -0.50 5.69 6.33
N ILE A 83 -0.54 5.60 7.66
CA ILE A 83 -1.00 6.70 8.53
C ILE A 83 -0.09 7.92 8.35
N CYS A 84 1.23 7.74 8.40
CA CYS A 84 2.17 8.84 8.21
C CYS A 84 2.08 9.45 6.81
N MET A 85 1.87 8.63 5.78
CA MET A 85 1.72 9.06 4.39
C MET A 85 0.46 9.91 4.21
N ILE A 86 -0.69 9.45 4.70
CA ILE A 86 -1.95 10.21 4.61
C ILE A 86 -1.83 11.52 5.38
N ALA A 87 -1.34 11.49 6.62
CA ALA A 87 -1.17 12.70 7.41
C ALA A 87 -0.23 13.70 6.74
N GLY A 88 0.91 13.22 6.23
CA GLY A 88 1.87 14.04 5.48
C GLY A 88 1.30 14.60 4.18
N ALA A 89 0.53 13.82 3.43
CA ALA A 89 -0.11 14.27 2.20
C ALA A 89 -1.19 15.33 2.46
N VAL A 90 -2.02 15.16 3.51
CA VAL A 90 -3.02 16.15 3.91
C VAL A 90 -2.34 17.46 4.30
N VAL A 91 -1.34 17.42 5.19
CA VAL A 91 -0.60 18.60 5.61
C VAL A 91 0.11 19.25 4.43
N GLY A 92 0.75 18.46 3.57
CA GLY A 92 1.43 18.94 2.38
C GLY A 92 0.49 19.67 1.41
N LEU A 93 -0.71 19.13 1.17
CA LEU A 93 -1.70 19.75 0.30
C LEU A 93 -2.24 21.07 0.89
N LEU A 94 -2.49 21.10 2.20
CA LEU A 94 -2.97 22.29 2.90
C LEU A 94 -1.91 23.39 2.99
N VAL A 95 -0.62 23.05 3.06
CA VAL A 95 0.45 24.07 3.12
C VAL A 95 0.83 24.56 1.73
N ALA A 96 0.97 23.64 0.76
CA ALA A 96 1.40 23.99 -0.58
C ALA A 96 0.29 24.63 -1.43
N HIS A 97 -0.99 24.33 -1.14
CA HIS A 97 -2.16 24.81 -1.88
C HIS A 97 -1.98 24.77 -3.42
N PRO A 98 -1.67 23.61 -4.02
CA PRO A 98 -1.37 23.55 -5.44
C PRO A 98 -2.61 23.73 -6.32
N THR A 99 -2.40 24.27 -7.52
CA THR A 99 -3.45 24.37 -8.55
C THR A 99 -3.64 23.04 -9.27
N MET A 100 -4.88 22.74 -9.66
CA MET A 100 -5.20 21.57 -10.47
C MET A 100 -4.86 21.85 -11.94
N ASN A 101 -3.79 21.25 -12.45
CA ASN A 101 -3.32 21.49 -13.82
C ASN A 101 -3.82 20.43 -14.82
N LEU A 102 -4.62 19.46 -14.38
CA LEU A 102 -5.19 18.44 -15.25
C LEU A 102 -6.39 18.99 -16.04
N PRO A 103 -6.44 18.78 -17.37
CA PRO A 103 -7.65 19.03 -18.13
C PRO A 103 -8.78 18.12 -17.65
N VAL A 104 -10.00 18.68 -17.59
CA VAL A 104 -11.21 17.98 -17.11
C VAL A 104 -11.51 16.72 -17.95
N PHE A 105 -11.10 16.72 -19.23
CA PHE A 105 -11.26 15.58 -20.13
C PHE A 105 -10.12 15.51 -21.14
N THR A 106 -9.49 14.33 -21.26
CA THR A 106 -8.40 14.06 -22.20
C THR A 106 -8.77 13.06 -23.30
N GLY A 107 -10.04 12.62 -23.37
CA GLY A 107 -10.46 11.55 -24.27
C GLY A 107 -10.42 10.15 -23.66
N PHE A 108 -10.90 9.17 -24.43
CA PHE A 108 -10.97 7.75 -24.05
C PHE A 108 -9.79 6.92 -24.59
N ASN A 109 -8.87 7.53 -25.34
CA ASN A 109 -7.70 6.86 -25.89
C ASN A 109 -6.45 7.71 -25.62
N ASN A 110 -5.41 7.09 -25.10
CA ASN A 110 -4.12 7.70 -24.85
C ASN A 110 -3.08 7.06 -25.78
N GLU A 111 -2.26 7.87 -26.45
CA GLU A 111 -1.29 7.36 -27.44
C GLU A 111 -0.22 6.42 -26.85
N LYS A 112 0.12 6.58 -25.57
CA LYS A 112 1.14 5.77 -24.90
C LYS A 112 0.57 4.56 -24.17
N LEU A 113 -0.64 4.69 -23.63
CA LEU A 113 -1.24 3.69 -22.77
C LEU A 113 -2.31 2.86 -23.50
N GLY A 114 -2.93 3.39 -24.55
CA GLY A 114 -4.05 2.77 -25.27
C GLY A 114 -5.41 3.28 -24.79
N THR A 115 -6.45 2.48 -25.03
CA THR A 115 -7.83 2.83 -24.68
C THR A 115 -8.09 2.74 -23.17
N MET A 116 -8.91 3.66 -22.65
CA MET A 116 -9.30 3.74 -21.24
C MET A 116 -9.85 2.41 -20.72
N PHE A 117 -10.64 1.73 -21.55
CA PHE A 117 -11.00 0.33 -21.35
C PHE A 117 -9.97 -0.55 -22.08
N PRO A 118 -9.30 -1.51 -21.42
CA PRO A 118 -9.51 -2.02 -20.06
C PRO A 118 -8.57 -1.44 -18.97
N ILE A 119 -7.71 -0.47 -19.32
CA ILE A 119 -6.65 0.06 -18.43
C ILE A 119 -7.20 0.55 -17.08
N LEU A 120 -8.39 1.14 -17.08
CA LEU A 120 -9.09 1.56 -15.87
C LEU A 120 -9.21 0.41 -14.84
N PHE A 121 -9.46 -0.82 -15.30
CA PHE A 121 -9.66 -1.99 -14.45
C PHE A 121 -8.36 -2.68 -14.02
N VAL A 122 -7.27 -2.48 -14.78
CA VAL A 122 -5.98 -3.15 -14.53
C VAL A 122 -5.00 -2.24 -13.79
N THR A 123 -5.00 -0.94 -14.11
CA THR A 123 -4.02 0.04 -13.62
C THR A 123 -4.63 0.99 -12.58
N VAL A 124 -5.91 1.35 -12.71
CA VAL A 124 -6.63 2.28 -11.80
C VAL A 124 -7.62 1.50 -10.91
N ALA A 125 -7.21 0.30 -10.50
CA ALA A 125 -8.12 -0.68 -9.90
C ALA A 125 -8.59 -0.31 -8.48
N CYS A 126 -7.81 0.49 -7.74
CA CYS A 126 -8.07 0.81 -6.33
C CYS A 126 -9.41 1.54 -6.10
N GLY A 127 -9.95 2.23 -7.12
CA GLY A 127 -11.26 2.90 -7.05
C GLY A 127 -12.31 2.34 -8.02
N ALA A 128 -11.93 2.00 -9.26
CA ALA A 128 -12.89 1.59 -10.29
C ALA A 128 -13.44 0.16 -10.11
N VAL A 129 -12.71 -0.72 -9.42
CA VAL A 129 -13.07 -2.14 -9.20
C VAL A 129 -13.33 -2.44 -7.72
N SER A 130 -13.78 -1.43 -6.95
CA SER A 130 -14.04 -1.57 -5.51
C SER A 130 -15.01 -2.72 -5.17
N GLY A 131 -15.85 -3.17 -6.11
CA GLY A 131 -16.74 -4.33 -5.93
C GLY A 131 -16.03 -5.69 -5.87
N PHE A 132 -14.82 -5.86 -6.41
CA PHE A 132 -14.06 -7.11 -6.26
C PHE A 132 -13.34 -7.18 -4.91
N HIS A 133 -12.93 -6.02 -4.38
CA HIS A 133 -12.34 -5.93 -3.04
C HIS A 133 -13.34 -6.28 -1.92
N SER A 134 -14.63 -6.05 -2.08
CA SER A 134 -15.63 -6.51 -1.09
C SER A 134 -15.71 -8.05 -1.03
N LEU A 135 -15.53 -8.74 -2.16
CA LEU A 135 -15.47 -10.20 -2.24
C LEU A 135 -14.17 -10.76 -1.64
N VAL A 136 -13.03 -10.11 -1.90
CA VAL A 136 -11.69 -10.52 -1.42
C VAL A 136 -11.42 -10.09 0.04
N SER A 137 -12.07 -9.04 0.54
CA SER A 137 -12.00 -8.57 1.94
C SER A 137 -12.34 -9.69 2.94
N SER A 138 -13.17 -10.65 2.52
CA SER A 138 -13.47 -11.88 3.26
C SER A 138 -12.26 -12.78 3.57
N GLY A 139 -11.08 -12.54 2.99
CA GLY A 139 -9.89 -13.37 3.22
C GLY A 139 -8.93 -12.86 4.31
N THR A 140 -8.91 -11.55 4.56
CA THR A 140 -7.96 -10.91 5.50
C THR A 140 -8.67 -10.10 6.58
N SER A 141 -9.54 -9.18 6.17
CA SER A 141 -10.35 -8.38 7.10
C SER A 141 -11.14 -9.28 8.04
N SER A 142 -11.77 -10.34 7.52
CA SER A 142 -12.50 -11.33 8.32
C SER A 142 -11.66 -12.02 9.40
N LYS A 143 -10.36 -12.24 9.15
CA LYS A 143 -9.42 -12.88 10.09
C LYS A 143 -8.87 -11.90 11.13
N THR A 144 -9.11 -10.61 10.95
CA THR A 144 -8.62 -9.54 11.83
C THR A 144 -9.75 -8.84 12.60
N VAL A 145 -11.01 -9.19 12.31
CA VAL A 145 -12.19 -8.74 13.04
C VAL A 145 -12.40 -9.66 14.25
N GLU A 146 -12.37 -9.10 15.45
CA GLU A 146 -12.58 -9.84 16.71
C GLU A 146 -14.05 -10.16 16.96
N SER A 147 -14.96 -9.25 16.58
CA SER A 147 -16.40 -9.42 16.78
C SER A 147 -17.23 -8.85 15.63
N GLU A 148 -18.44 -9.37 15.42
CA GLU A 148 -19.36 -8.85 14.39
C GLU A 148 -19.65 -7.35 14.55
N LYS A 149 -19.61 -6.84 15.78
CA LYS A 149 -19.80 -5.41 16.07
C LYS A 149 -18.71 -4.53 15.47
N ASP A 150 -17.54 -5.09 15.19
CA ASP A 150 -16.41 -4.39 14.60
C ASP A 150 -16.39 -4.47 13.08
N MET A 151 -17.22 -5.33 12.46
CA MET A 151 -17.27 -5.49 11.01
C MET A 151 -17.56 -4.18 10.27
N LEU A 152 -18.51 -3.39 10.75
CA LEU A 152 -18.82 -2.09 10.14
C LEU A 152 -17.66 -1.11 10.28
N LYS A 153 -17.03 -1.03 11.45
CA LYS A 153 -15.90 -0.11 11.68
C LYS A 153 -14.70 -0.47 10.82
N VAL A 154 -14.37 -1.76 10.73
CA VAL A 154 -13.25 -2.25 9.93
C VAL A 154 -13.56 -2.12 8.43
N GLY A 155 -14.73 -2.59 7.98
CA GLY A 155 -15.11 -2.58 6.57
C GLY A 155 -15.37 -1.18 6.02
N TYR A 156 -16.30 -0.44 6.63
CA TYR A 156 -16.64 0.91 6.18
C TYR A 156 -15.50 1.91 6.46
N GLY A 157 -14.86 1.82 7.63
CA GLY A 157 -13.73 2.69 7.97
C GLY A 157 -12.56 2.54 7.00
N ALA A 158 -12.22 1.32 6.58
CA ALA A 158 -11.22 1.09 5.55
C ALA A 158 -11.61 1.73 4.21
N MET A 159 -12.87 1.59 3.78
CA MET A 159 -13.35 2.21 2.53
C MET A 159 -13.26 3.75 2.56
N VAL A 160 -13.56 4.38 3.70
CA VAL A 160 -13.43 5.83 3.86
C VAL A 160 -11.97 6.28 3.76
N LEU A 161 -11.04 5.55 4.40
CA LEU A 161 -9.61 5.88 4.36
C LEU A 161 -8.99 5.68 2.97
N GLU A 162 -9.37 4.62 2.26
CA GLU A 162 -8.95 4.40 0.85
C GLU A 162 -9.51 5.49 -0.06
N SER A 163 -10.77 5.91 0.15
CA SER A 163 -11.37 7.02 -0.61
C SER A 163 -10.63 8.34 -0.37
N LEU A 164 -10.25 8.62 0.88
CA LEU A 164 -9.43 9.78 1.23
C LEU A 164 -8.08 9.74 0.52
N LEU A 165 -7.39 8.60 0.56
CA LEU A 165 -6.12 8.42 -0.14
C LEU A 165 -6.27 8.66 -1.65
N ALA A 166 -7.34 8.14 -2.27
CA ALA A 166 -7.59 8.31 -3.69
C ALA A 166 -7.76 9.81 -4.07
N VAL A 167 -8.48 10.58 -3.26
CA VAL A 167 -8.62 12.03 -3.46
C VAL A 167 -7.28 12.75 -3.30
N LEU A 168 -6.50 12.42 -2.27
CA LEU A 168 -5.17 13.01 -2.05
C LEU A 168 -4.23 12.70 -3.22
N ALA A 169 -4.20 11.45 -3.69
CA ALA A 169 -3.40 11.03 -4.81
C ALA A 169 -3.80 11.77 -6.10
N LEU A 170 -5.10 11.98 -6.34
CA LEU A 170 -5.60 12.75 -7.47
C LEU A 170 -5.16 14.22 -7.38
N CYS A 171 -5.31 14.86 -6.23
CA CYS A 171 -4.88 16.24 -6.03
C CYS A 171 -3.37 16.41 -6.24
N VAL A 172 -2.56 15.50 -5.70
CA VAL A 172 -1.10 15.52 -5.84
C VAL A 172 -0.67 15.26 -7.28
N ALA A 173 -1.26 14.24 -7.94
CA ALA A 173 -0.97 13.96 -9.35
C ALA A 173 -1.40 15.13 -10.25
N GLY A 174 -2.54 15.74 -9.97
CA GLY A 174 -3.05 16.87 -10.74
C GLY A 174 -2.28 18.17 -10.54
N ALA A 175 -1.70 18.35 -9.36
CA ALA A 175 -0.73 19.41 -9.08
C ALA A 175 0.60 19.18 -9.79
N ALA A 176 1.11 17.94 -9.77
CA ALA A 176 2.39 17.57 -10.35
C ALA A 176 2.37 17.40 -11.88
N ALA A 177 1.18 17.31 -12.48
CA ALA A 177 1.02 17.30 -13.92
C ALA A 177 1.57 18.63 -14.48
N ALA A 178 2.71 18.55 -15.17
CA ALA A 178 3.26 19.67 -15.91
C ALA A 178 2.24 20.07 -16.98
N ALA A 179 1.90 21.36 -17.02
CA ALA A 179 1.10 21.95 -18.08
C ALA A 179 1.81 21.82 -19.45
#